data_AF-A0A3D0GPQ9-F1
#
_entry.id   AF-A0A3D0GPQ9-F1
#
_cell.length_a   1.000
_cell.length_b   1.000
_cell.length_c   1.000
_cell.angle_alpha   90.00
_cell.angle_beta   90.00
_cell.angle_gamma   90.00
#
_symmetry.space_group_name_H-M   'P 1'
#
loop_
_entity.id
_entity.type
_entity.pdbx_description
1 polymer ?
#
loop_
_entity_poly.entity_id
_entity_poly.type
_entity_poly.pdbx_seq_one_letter_code
_entity_poly.pdbx_strand_id
1 'polypeptide(L)' 'MVGHLDIRTIGPQSALPPITETGHRSHFIHPSIIEDAGGYVLAWIKREAYAPHWLKIQTLFEQPSLFEEL' A
#
# COMPACT_ATOMS: atom_id res chain seq x y z
N MET A 1 -10.33 21.31 10.56
CA MET A 1 -10.76 20.91 9.21
C MET A 1 -10.09 19.60 8.87
N VAL A 2 -10.76 18.65 8.20
CA VAL A 2 -10.18 17.35 7.85
C VAL A 2 -10.03 17.24 6.33
N GLY A 3 -8.88 16.79 5.86
CA GLY A 3 -8.61 16.45 4.46
C GLY A 3 -8.85 14.97 4.20
N HIS A 4 -9.10 14.62 2.95
CA HIS A 4 -9.32 13.25 2.51
C HIS A 4 -8.36 12.89 1.38
N LEU A 5 -7.61 11.80 1.56
CA LEU A 5 -6.79 11.17 0.54
C LEU A 5 -7.49 9.90 0.04
N ASP A 6 -7.72 9.83 -1.26
CA ASP A 6 -8.21 8.64 -1.97
C ASP A 6 -7.06 8.06 -2.80
N ILE A 7 -6.60 6.87 -2.44
CA ILE A 7 -5.44 6.21 -3.05
C ILE A 7 -5.91 4.94 -3.74
N ARG A 8 -5.56 4.79 -5.03
CA ARG A 8 -5.97 3.65 -5.87
C ARG A 8 -4.82 3.15 -6.71
N THR A 9 -4.68 1.84 -6.82
CA THR A 9 -3.73 1.21 -7.74
C THR A 9 -4.26 1.28 -9.18
N ILE A 10 -3.45 1.79 -10.11
CA ILE A 10 -3.82 1.94 -11.52
C ILE A 10 -3.41 0.72 -12.36
N GLY A 11 -2.26 0.09 -12.08
CA GLY A 11 -1.76 -1.04 -12.86
C GLY A 11 -0.65 -1.83 -12.16
N PRO A 12 -0.72 -3.18 -12.08
CA PRO A 12 -1.87 -4.01 -12.46
C PRO A 12 -3.11 -3.71 -11.59
N GLN A 13 -4.30 -3.95 -12.14
CA GLN A 13 -5.55 -3.61 -11.45
C GLN A 13 -5.65 -4.39 -10.13
N SER A 14 -5.97 -3.68 -9.04
CA SER A 14 -6.04 -4.24 -7.69
C SER A 14 -4.73 -4.87 -7.20
N ALA A 15 -3.57 -4.47 -7.76
CA ALA A 15 -2.31 -4.78 -7.08
C ALA A 15 -2.37 -4.19 -5.66
N LEU A 16 -1.88 -4.97 -4.71
CA LEU A 16 -1.90 -4.63 -3.30
C LEU A 16 -0.57 -3.93 -2.98
N PRO A 17 -0.44 -2.60 -2.96
CA PRO A 17 0.76 -1.97 -2.43
C PRO A 17 0.81 -2.14 -0.90
N PRO A 18 1.95 -1.83 -0.25
CA PRO A 18 2.13 -1.94 1.20
C PRO A 18 1.09 -1.24 2.06
N ILE A 19 0.44 -0.24 1.48
CA ILE A 19 -0.56 0.57 2.16
C ILE A 19 -1.99 0.09 1.92
N THR A 20 -2.30 -0.97 1.17
CA THR A 20 -3.70 -1.44 1.05
C THR A 20 -3.81 -2.92 0.75
N GLU A 21 -4.81 -3.54 1.36
CA GLU A 21 -5.16 -4.95 1.20
C GLU A 21 -6.10 -5.20 0.00
N THR A 22 -6.59 -4.13 -0.65
CA THR A 22 -7.55 -4.24 -1.77
C THR A 22 -7.13 -3.46 -3.02
N GLY A 23 -6.02 -2.72 -2.97
CA GLY A 23 -5.64 -1.76 -4.02
C GLY A 23 -6.37 -0.42 -3.93
N HIS A 24 -7.20 -0.22 -2.90
CA HIS A 24 -7.86 1.05 -2.58
C HIS A 24 -7.69 1.41 -1.10
N ARG A 25 -7.45 2.69 -0.78
CA ARG A 25 -7.50 3.18 0.60
C ARG A 25 -8.05 4.61 0.66
N SER A 26 -9.02 4.81 1.55
CA SER A 26 -9.43 6.13 2.04
C SER A 26 -8.69 6.47 3.34
N HIS A 27 -8.10 7.66 3.41
CA HIS A 27 -7.38 8.12 4.60
C HIS A 27 -7.75 9.57 4.93
N PHE A 28 -8.18 9.80 6.17
CA PHE A 28 -8.50 11.13 6.68
C PHE A 28 -7.33 11.68 7.47
N ILE A 29 -6.94 12.91 7.17
CA ILE A 29 -5.75 13.52 7.76
C ILE A 29 -5.91 15.03 7.86
N HIS A 30 -5.23 15.64 8.84
CA HIS A 30 -5.22 17.09 8.93
C HIS A 30 -4.47 17.68 7.73
N PRO A 31 -5.03 18.69 7.02
CA PRO A 31 -4.40 19.26 5.83
C PRO A 31 -2.97 19.78 6.06
N SER A 32 -2.65 20.24 7.27
CA SER A 32 -1.30 20.71 7.63
C SER A 32 -0.22 19.63 7.60
N ILE A 33 -0.59 18.34 7.54
CA ILE A 33 0.37 17.24 7.43
C ILE A 33 0.72 16.98 5.95
N ILE A 34 -0.15 17.43 5.04
CA ILE A 34 0.06 17.34 3.59
C ILE A 34 0.50 18.72 3.10
N GLU A 35 1.70 19.14 3.46
CA GLU A 35 2.26 20.40 2.93
C GLU A 35 2.65 20.27 1.45
N ASP A 36 3.02 19.05 1.01
CA ASP A 36 3.28 18.69 -0.39
C ASP A 36 2.49 17.42 -0.76
N ALA A 37 1.47 17.59 -1.59
CA ALA A 37 0.59 16.51 -2.04
C ALA A 37 1.36 15.53 -2.93
N GLY A 38 1.87 14.45 -2.33
CA GLY A 38 2.63 13.41 -3.01
C GLY A 38 3.82 12.93 -2.18
N GLY A 39 4.54 13.86 -1.54
CA GLY A 39 5.66 13.53 -0.65
C GLY A 39 5.22 12.70 0.56
N TYR A 40 4.08 13.06 1.17
CA TYR A 40 3.49 12.30 2.28
C TYR A 40 3.17 10.85 1.91
N VAL A 41 2.45 10.65 0.80
CA VAL A 41 2.03 9.31 0.35
C VAL A 41 3.24 8.46 -0.03
N LEU A 42 4.24 9.06 -0.71
CA LEU A 42 5.47 8.35 -1.06
C LEU A 42 6.26 7.93 0.18
N ALA A 43 6.41 8.83 1.17
CA ALA A 43 7.07 8.51 2.43
C ALA A 43 6.35 7.38 3.19
N TRP A 44 5.01 7.40 3.16
CA TRP A 44 4.20 6.35 3.75
C TRP A 44 4.41 4.99 3.07
N ILE A 45 4.33 4.93 1.73
CA ILE A 45 4.59 3.70 0.97
C ILE A 45 6.00 3.17 1.27
N LYS A 46 7.01 4.04 1.28
CA LYS A 46 8.40 3.65 1.59
C LYS A 46 8.52 3.05 2.99
N ARG A 47 7.86 3.63 3.99
CA ARG A 47 7.87 3.12 5.36
C ARG A 47 7.20 1.74 5.44
N GLU A 48 6.00 1.60 4.88
CA GLU A 48 5.25 0.34 4.96
C GLU A 48 5.88 -0.78 4.11
N ALA A 49 6.65 -0.43 3.07
CA ALA A 49 7.38 -1.41 2.27
C ALA A 49 8.42 -2.23 3.06
N TYR A 50 8.86 -1.74 4.22
CA TYR A 50 9.76 -2.48 5.12
C TYR A 50 9.06 -3.06 6.34
N ALA A 51 7.73 -2.91 6.44
CA ALA A 51 7.00 -3.40 7.59
C ALA A 51 6.90 -4.93 7.57
N PRO A 52 7.02 -5.61 8.73
CA PRO A 52 6.99 -7.08 8.78
C PRO A 52 5.72 -7.72 8.21
N HIS A 53 4.58 -7.03 8.28
CA HIS A 53 3.32 -7.54 7.71
C HIS A 53 3.37 -7.54 6.17
N TRP A 54 3.95 -6.50 5.57
CA TRP A 54 4.08 -6.39 4.12
C TRP A 54 5.09 -7.38 3.57
N LEU A 55 6.23 -7.54 4.23
CA LEU A 55 7.23 -8.54 3.83
C LEU A 55 6.65 -9.96 3.82
N LYS A 56 5.79 -10.31 4.79
CA LYS A 56 5.07 -11.61 4.78
C LYS A 56 4.18 -11.78 3.56
N ILE A 57 3.43 -10.72 3.20
CA ILE A 57 2.57 -10.72 2.02
C ILE A 57 3.42 -10.90 0.76
N GLN A 58 4.55 -10.18 0.65
CA GLN A 58 5.47 -10.34 -0.48
C GLN A 58 6.02 -11.75 -0.57
N THR A 59 6.49 -12.36 0.53
CA THR A 59 6.98 -13.75 0.53
C THR A 59 5.89 -14.74 0.08
N LEU A 60 4.63 -14.54 0.47
CA LEU A 60 3.52 -15.38 0.01
C LEU A 60 3.24 -15.23 -1.50
N PHE A 61 3.35 -14.01 -2.03
CA PHE A 61 3.20 -13.76 -3.47
C PHE A 61 4.40 -14.22 -4.30
N GLU A 62 5.61 -14.14 -3.73
CA GLU A 62 6.86 -14.55 -4.38
C GLU A 62 7.14 -16.05 -4.26
N GLN A 63 6.44 -16.79 -3.39
CA GLN A 63 6.49 -18.25 -3.42
C GLN A 63 5.89 -18.75 -4.75
N PRO A 64 6.67 -19.38 -5.64
CA PRO A 64 6.06 -20.24 -6.65
C PRO A 64 5.26 -21.32 -5.90
N SER A 65 4.00 -21.47 -6.29
CA SER A 65 3.00 -22.33 -5.67
C SER A 65 3.59 -23.63 -5.12
N LEU A 66 3.39 -23.87 -3.82
CA LEU A 66 3.68 -25.13 -3.11
C LEU A 66 2.76 -26.30 -3.56
N PHE A 67 2.27 -26.28 -4.80
CA PHE A 67 1.35 -27.28 -5.36
C PHE A 67 1.78 -27.71 -6.77
N GLU A 68 3.04 -28.13 -6.91
CA GLU A 68 3.49 -28.93 -8.06
C GLU A 68 3.68 -30.42 -7.72
N GLU A 69 3.07 -30.91 -6.65
CA GLU A 69 2.94 -32.35 -6.40
C GLU A 69 1.51 -32.66 -5.94
N LEU A 70 0.67 -33.14 -6.86
CA LEU A 70 -0.31 -34.22 -6.72
C LEU A 70 -1.02 -34.50 -8.07
#